data_AF-A0A4Y7QC91-F1
#
_entry.id   AF-A0A4Y7QC91-F1
#
_cell.length_a   1.000
_cell.length_b   1.000
_cell.length_c   1.000
_cell.angle_alpha   90.00
_cell.angle_beta   90.00
_cell.angle_gamma   90.00
#
_symmetry.space_group_name_H-M   'P 1'
#
loop_
_entity.id
_entity.type
_entity.pdbx_description
1 polymer ?
#
loop_
_entity_poly.entity_id
_entity_poly.type
_entity_poly.pdbx_seq_one_letter_code
_entity_poly.pdbx_strand_id
1 'polypeptide(L)'
;MSSFLHAIVESFYHLFVIKCTTIAAVTVVTWDYFLTLQGEVDLIWRSRWNLSKFLFVLNRYLAFVDPLMLVYVLFFADDDPRACEVTFRTLGYIATVGFIIGQCILILRAFAVWGSHLNKFFACLFSLFFCTFGLAIWVNSIYFSGITSTGNPVRGMKGCAFVFANRLEWVDLFLVAFVEFISTILLMVKAFQHFRLTRRSLMTTIYNDGLLYFSCILATTIANLFVVFTAPAQLNNFLIVVQRVLHSVLCNRVVLHIREAYHAQTDVLLDGFTLSVMEAAPMEVVHMEKRSFSFSLVSSEEAC
;
A
#
# COMPACT_ATOMS: atom_id res chain seq x y z
N MET A 1 -47.26 3.49 1.12
CA MET A 1 -46.65 4.54 1.96
C MET A 1 -45.55 3.98 2.87
N SER A 2 -45.79 2.87 3.58
CA SER A 2 -44.77 2.17 4.39
C SER A 2 -43.53 1.72 3.60
N SER A 3 -43.71 1.19 2.39
CA SER A 3 -42.61 0.76 1.51
C SER A 3 -41.68 1.91 1.05
N PHE A 4 -42.27 3.07 0.74
CA PHE A 4 -41.53 4.26 0.33
C PHE A 4 -40.74 4.87 1.51
N LEU A 5 -41.35 4.91 2.69
CA LEU A 5 -40.69 5.37 3.91
C LEU A 5 -39.51 4.46 4.29
N HIS A 6 -39.68 3.14 4.14
CA HIS A 6 -38.61 2.17 4.38
C HIS A 6 -37.42 2.37 3.42
N ALA A 7 -37.68 2.60 2.13
CA ALA A 7 -36.63 2.83 1.13
C ALA A 7 -35.84 4.12 1.39
N ILE A 8 -36.51 5.18 1.86
CA ILE A 8 -35.86 6.43 2.25
C ILE A 8 -34.96 6.22 3.47
N VAL A 9 -35.49 5.61 4.53
CA VAL A 9 -34.74 5.35 5.77
C VAL A 9 -33.50 4.51 5.50
N GLU A 10 -33.64 3.47 4.65
CA GLU A 10 -32.53 2.62 4.25
C GLU A 10 -31.45 3.40 3.48
N SER A 11 -31.84 4.26 2.54
CA SER A 11 -30.90 5.09 1.78
C SER A 11 -30.13 6.07 2.68
N PHE A 12 -30.80 6.66 3.67
CA PHE A 12 -30.17 7.52 4.67
C PHE A 12 -29.18 6.76 5.56
N TYR A 13 -29.54 5.54 5.97
CA TYR A 13 -28.67 4.68 6.76
C TYR A 13 -27.40 4.31 5.99
N HIS A 14 -27.53 3.91 4.72
CA HIS A 14 -26.38 3.59 3.87
C HIS A 14 -25.45 4.80 3.70
N LEU A 15 -26.01 5.99 3.44
CA LEU A 15 -25.23 7.22 3.32
C LEU A 15 -24.51 7.57 4.64
N PHE A 16 -25.19 7.40 5.77
CA PHE A 16 -24.60 7.64 7.09
C PHE A 16 -23.43 6.70 7.38
N VAL A 17 -23.57 5.40 7.05
CA VAL A 17 -22.49 4.41 7.20
C VAL A 17 -21.28 4.82 6.37
N ILE A 18 -21.47 5.13 5.08
CA ILE A 18 -20.37 5.55 4.17
C ILE A 18 -19.66 6.80 4.69
N LYS A 19 -20.42 7.79 5.18
CA LYS A 19 -19.88 9.02 5.76
C LYS A 19 -19.02 8.73 6.99
N CYS A 20 -19.51 7.92 7.93
CA CYS A 20 -18.79 7.55 9.14
C CYS A 20 -17.53 6.74 8.85
N THR A 21 -17.61 5.76 7.96
CA THR A 21 -16.46 4.91 7.59
C THR A 21 -15.39 5.70 6.84
N THR A 22 -15.79 6.64 5.98
CA THR A 22 -14.85 7.54 5.29
C THR A 22 -14.09 8.41 6.29
N ILE A 23 -14.79 9.02 7.27
CA ILE A 23 -14.13 9.80 8.33
C ILE A 23 -13.19 8.91 9.16
N ALA A 24 -13.61 7.69 9.50
CA ALA A 24 -12.76 6.74 10.21
C ALA A 24 -11.51 6.39 9.39
N ALA A 25 -11.63 6.16 8.08
CA ALA A 25 -10.53 5.89 7.19
C ALA A 25 -9.52 7.06 7.12
N VAL A 26 -10.01 8.30 6.99
CA VAL A 26 -9.16 9.52 7.05
C VAL A 26 -8.45 9.62 8.40
N THR A 27 -9.15 9.31 9.49
CA THR A 27 -8.58 9.36 10.83
C THR A 27 -7.47 8.33 10.99
N VAL A 28 -7.67 7.10 10.52
CA VAL A 28 -6.68 6.02 10.58
C VAL A 28 -5.43 6.38 9.77
N VAL A 29 -5.56 6.86 8.52
CA VAL A 29 -4.38 7.22 7.71
C VAL A 29 -3.61 8.39 8.31
N THR A 30 -4.32 9.36 8.89
CA THR A 30 -3.71 10.52 9.55
C THR A 30 -2.99 10.12 10.83
N TRP A 31 -3.62 9.29 11.65
CA TRP A 31 -3.04 8.74 12.87
C TRP A 31 -1.77 7.93 12.56
N ASP A 32 -1.86 7.02 11.58
CA ASP A 32 -0.72 6.20 11.15
C ASP A 32 0.45 7.05 10.64
N TYR A 33 0.15 8.12 9.90
CA TYR A 33 1.16 9.04 9.39
C TYR A 33 1.94 9.68 10.52
N PHE A 34 1.28 10.23 11.55
CA PHE A 34 1.97 10.84 12.68
C PHE A 34 2.83 9.84 13.46
N LEU A 35 2.36 8.60 13.64
CA LEU A 35 3.14 7.56 14.31
C LEU A 35 4.39 7.15 13.52
N THR A 36 4.32 7.15 12.19
CA THR A 36 5.41 6.69 11.32
C THR A 36 6.30 7.80 10.79
N LEU A 37 5.95 9.07 11.04
CA LEU A 37 6.63 10.24 10.49
C LEU A 37 8.11 10.30 10.88
N GLN A 38 8.43 10.03 12.15
CA GLN A 38 9.82 10.06 12.62
C GLN A 38 10.69 9.04 11.88
N GLY A 39 10.25 7.78 11.82
CA GLY A 39 10.93 6.73 11.07
C GLY A 39 10.99 7.02 9.56
N GLU A 40 9.98 7.67 9.00
CA GLU A 40 9.98 8.08 7.59
C GLU A 40 11.10 9.10 7.30
N VAL A 41 11.22 10.15 8.14
CA VAL A 41 12.25 11.19 7.98
C VAL A 41 13.64 10.60 8.11
N ASP A 42 13.86 9.72 9.09
CA ASP A 42 15.18 9.15 9.34
C ASP A 42 15.60 8.13 8.27
N LEU A 43 14.69 7.26 7.83
CA LEU A 43 15.00 6.11 6.98
C LEU A 43 14.75 6.32 5.48
N ILE A 44 13.80 7.20 5.13
CA ILE A 44 13.34 7.35 3.74
C ILE A 44 13.82 8.66 3.15
N TRP A 45 13.72 9.78 3.88
CA TRP A 45 14.06 11.10 3.34
C TRP A 45 15.55 11.22 3.03
N ARG A 46 16.41 10.75 3.95
CA ARG A 46 17.88 10.74 3.79
C ARG A 46 18.39 9.74 2.75
N SER A 47 17.57 8.78 2.34
CA SER A 47 17.94 7.73 1.40
C SER A 47 17.90 8.22 -0.06
N ARG A 48 18.78 7.68 -0.93
CA ARG A 48 18.78 7.99 -2.37
C ARG A 48 17.45 7.59 -3.02
N TRP A 49 17.07 8.31 -4.08
CA TRP A 49 15.88 7.96 -4.86
C TRP A 49 16.08 6.64 -5.60
N ASN A 50 15.18 5.70 -5.33
CA ASN A 50 15.08 4.41 -6.02
C ASN A 50 13.59 4.07 -6.22
N LEU A 51 13.32 3.00 -7.01
CA LEU A 51 11.95 2.58 -7.32
C LEU A 51 11.11 2.34 -6.05
N SER A 52 11.68 1.70 -5.03
CA SER A 52 10.98 1.43 -3.77
C SER A 52 10.61 2.70 -3.00
N LYS A 53 11.49 3.72 -2.97
CA LYS A 53 11.20 5.03 -2.36
C LYS A 53 10.10 5.76 -3.12
N PHE A 54 10.15 5.74 -4.46
CA PHE A 54 9.12 6.36 -5.29
C PHE A 54 7.74 5.72 -5.06
N LEU A 55 7.65 4.38 -5.12
CA LEU A 55 6.41 3.66 -4.89
C LEU A 55 5.87 3.87 -3.46
N PHE A 56 6.75 3.91 -2.45
CA PHE A 56 6.36 4.21 -1.08
C PHE A 56 5.71 5.59 -0.95
N VAL A 57 6.40 6.63 -1.46
CA VAL A 57 5.90 8.01 -1.42
C VAL A 57 4.55 8.09 -2.12
N LEU A 58 4.47 7.57 -3.35
CA LEU A 58 3.24 7.63 -4.14
C LEU A 58 2.08 6.89 -3.45
N ASN A 59 2.30 5.69 -2.93
CA ASN A 59 1.29 4.93 -2.19
C ASN A 59 0.80 5.67 -0.93
N ARG A 60 1.72 6.31 -0.19
CA ARG A 60 1.41 7.02 1.06
C ARG A 60 0.59 8.28 0.81
N TYR A 61 0.97 9.12 -0.15
CA TYR A 61 0.25 10.37 -0.41
C TYR A 61 -1.07 10.15 -1.16
N LEU A 62 -1.17 9.18 -2.08
CA LEU A 62 -2.44 8.85 -2.72
C LEU A 62 -3.50 8.39 -1.72
N ALA A 63 -3.11 7.66 -0.67
CA ALA A 63 -4.02 7.23 0.38
C ALA A 63 -4.59 8.37 1.24
N PHE A 64 -4.05 9.59 1.14
CA PHE A 64 -4.68 10.80 1.67
C PHE A 64 -5.64 11.43 0.67
N VAL A 65 -5.23 11.52 -0.60
CA VAL A 65 -6.01 12.17 -1.67
C VAL A 65 -7.37 11.50 -1.83
N ASP A 66 -7.40 10.17 -1.93
CA ASP A 66 -8.62 9.40 -2.19
C ASP A 66 -9.71 9.65 -1.13
N PRO A 67 -9.49 9.37 0.16
CA PRO A 67 -10.55 9.53 1.16
C PRO A 67 -10.88 11.01 1.43
N LEU A 68 -9.94 11.95 1.27
CA LEU A 68 -10.24 13.39 1.40
C LEU A 68 -11.14 13.89 0.27
N MET A 69 -10.90 13.46 -0.97
CA MET A 69 -11.80 13.75 -2.09
C MET A 69 -13.17 13.13 -1.85
N LEU A 70 -13.25 11.92 -1.30
CA LEU A 70 -14.52 11.29 -0.95
C LEU A 70 -15.25 12.07 0.15
N VAL A 71 -14.56 12.60 1.17
CA VAL A 71 -15.15 13.51 2.17
C VAL A 71 -15.71 14.75 1.49
N TYR A 72 -14.97 15.38 0.56
CA TYR A 72 -15.46 16.53 -0.18
C TYR A 72 -16.78 16.21 -0.92
N VAL A 73 -16.81 15.11 -1.67
CA VAL A 73 -17.99 14.66 -2.43
C VAL A 73 -19.18 14.36 -1.51
N LEU A 74 -18.97 13.77 -0.34
CA LEU A 74 -20.05 13.36 0.56
C LEU A 74 -20.59 14.47 1.46
N PHE A 75 -19.79 15.48 1.79
CA PHE A 75 -20.14 16.49 2.79
C PHE A 75 -20.24 17.91 2.24
N PHE A 76 -19.46 18.24 1.22
CA PHE A 76 -19.24 19.64 0.83
C PHE A 76 -19.66 19.96 -0.60
N ALA A 77 -19.73 18.96 -1.49
CA ALA A 77 -20.16 19.15 -2.86
C ALA A 77 -21.56 19.78 -2.93
N ASP A 78 -21.69 20.76 -3.83
CA ASP A 78 -22.94 21.45 -4.10
C ASP A 78 -23.79 20.69 -5.13
N ASP A 79 -24.99 21.19 -5.44
CA ASP A 79 -26.03 20.47 -6.20
C ASP A 79 -25.73 20.25 -7.69
N ASP A 80 -24.51 20.48 -8.17
CA ASP A 80 -24.15 20.26 -9.58
C ASP A 80 -23.86 18.77 -9.84
N PRO A 81 -24.75 18.04 -10.54
CA PRO A 81 -24.58 16.61 -10.76
C PRO A 81 -23.38 16.29 -11.63
N ARG A 82 -22.98 17.20 -12.54
CA ARG A 82 -21.82 16.99 -13.42
C ARG A 82 -20.52 17.07 -12.65
N ALA A 83 -20.38 18.06 -11.77
CA ALA A 83 -19.22 18.19 -10.89
C ALA A 83 -19.09 16.96 -9.97
N CYS A 84 -20.21 16.47 -9.40
CA CYS A 84 -20.26 15.24 -8.62
C CYS A 84 -19.77 14.01 -9.40
N GLU A 85 -20.28 13.81 -10.62
CA GLU A 85 -19.91 12.67 -11.47
C GLU A 85 -18.42 12.71 -11.84
N VAL A 86 -17.93 13.85 -12.32
CA VAL A 86 -16.53 14.01 -12.70
C VAL A 86 -15.62 13.78 -11.51
N THR A 87 -15.93 14.38 -10.35
CA THR A 87 -15.10 14.24 -9.14
C THR A 87 -15.07 12.80 -8.65
N PHE A 88 -16.20 12.09 -8.63
CA PHE A 88 -16.25 10.69 -8.22
C PHE A 88 -15.53 9.78 -9.22
N ARG A 89 -15.66 10.03 -10.52
CA ARG A 89 -14.92 9.30 -11.56
C ARG A 89 -13.41 9.50 -11.41
N THR A 90 -12.97 10.74 -11.19
CA THR A 90 -11.56 11.06 -10.93
C THR A 90 -11.06 10.35 -9.68
N LEU A 91 -11.80 10.41 -8.57
CA LEU A 91 -11.51 9.67 -7.34
C LEU A 91 -11.33 8.17 -7.63
N GLY A 92 -12.24 7.57 -8.37
CA GLY A 92 -12.18 6.16 -8.75
C GLY A 92 -10.88 5.80 -9.46
N TYR A 93 -10.46 6.58 -10.46
CA TYR A 93 -9.20 6.35 -11.15
C TYR A 93 -7.96 6.55 -10.27
N ILE A 94 -7.96 7.55 -9.38
CA ILE A 94 -6.85 7.75 -8.43
C ILE A 94 -6.76 6.55 -7.48
N ALA A 95 -7.90 6.05 -6.99
CA ALA A 95 -7.95 4.85 -6.15
C ALA A 95 -7.46 3.60 -6.90
N THR A 96 -7.85 3.39 -8.17
CA THR A 96 -7.36 2.29 -9.02
C THR A 96 -5.83 2.34 -9.16
N VAL A 97 -5.27 3.51 -9.49
CA VAL A 97 -3.81 3.70 -9.57
C VAL A 97 -3.15 3.38 -8.24
N GLY A 98 -3.77 3.84 -7.15
CA GLY A 98 -3.34 3.54 -5.80
C GLY A 98 -3.26 2.04 -5.52
N PHE A 99 -4.32 1.28 -5.85
CA PHE A 99 -4.33 -0.18 -5.67
C PHE A 99 -3.23 -0.84 -6.48
N ILE A 100 -3.04 -0.45 -7.76
CA ILE A 100 -1.96 -0.98 -8.61
C ILE A 100 -0.59 -0.73 -7.97
N ILE A 101 -0.34 0.46 -7.43
CA ILE A 101 0.94 0.75 -6.74
C ILE A 101 1.11 -0.16 -5.52
N GLY A 102 0.04 -0.34 -4.74
CA GLY A 102 0.02 -1.29 -3.62
C GLY A 102 0.40 -2.70 -4.06
N GLN A 103 -0.23 -3.22 -5.11
CA GLN A 103 0.08 -4.53 -5.68
C GLN A 103 1.53 -4.62 -6.15
N CYS A 104 2.05 -3.58 -6.82
CA CYS A 104 3.45 -3.51 -7.22
C CYS A 104 4.41 -3.63 -6.02
N ILE A 105 4.10 -3.00 -4.88
CA ILE A 105 4.90 -3.12 -3.65
C ILE A 105 4.89 -4.57 -3.14
N LEU A 106 3.73 -5.25 -3.15
CA LEU A 106 3.61 -6.66 -2.76
C LEU A 106 4.45 -7.58 -3.67
N ILE A 107 4.31 -7.39 -4.98
CA ILE A 107 5.00 -8.18 -6.01
C ILE A 107 6.51 -8.01 -5.91
N LEU A 108 6.99 -6.77 -5.81
CA LEU A 108 8.43 -6.47 -5.70
C LEU A 108 9.04 -7.12 -4.44
N ARG A 109 8.28 -7.19 -3.35
CA ARG A 109 8.72 -7.86 -2.12
C ARG A 109 8.80 -9.37 -2.28
N ALA A 110 7.77 -9.99 -2.86
CA ALA A 110 7.79 -11.42 -3.17
C ALA A 110 9.00 -11.78 -4.06
N PHE A 111 9.29 -10.92 -5.05
CA PHE A 111 10.46 -11.06 -5.91
C PHE A 111 11.80 -10.90 -5.16
N ALA A 112 11.94 -9.86 -4.34
CA ALA A 112 13.16 -9.61 -3.57
C ALA A 112 13.51 -10.78 -2.63
N VAL A 113 12.48 -11.39 -2.03
CA VAL A 113 12.59 -12.54 -1.13
C VAL A 113 13.04 -13.82 -1.84
N TRP A 114 12.62 -14.03 -3.08
CA TRP A 114 12.99 -15.22 -3.86
C TRP A 114 14.35 -15.11 -4.56
N GLY A 115 14.93 -13.92 -4.58
CA GLY A 115 16.23 -13.64 -5.17
C GLY A 115 16.13 -13.18 -6.62
N SER A 116 17.04 -12.28 -7.00
CA SER A 116 17.05 -11.54 -8.28
C SER A 116 17.29 -12.39 -9.54
N HIS A 117 17.43 -13.72 -9.42
CA HIS A 117 17.67 -14.54 -10.61
C HIS A 117 16.37 -14.64 -11.41
N LEU A 118 16.32 -13.90 -12.53
CA LEU A 118 15.18 -13.82 -13.45
C LEU A 118 14.93 -15.16 -14.13
N ASN A 119 14.30 -16.07 -13.39
CA ASN A 119 13.86 -17.35 -13.92
C ASN A 119 12.63 -17.14 -14.80
N LYS A 120 12.45 -18.00 -15.81
CA LYS A 120 11.26 -18.01 -16.69
C LYS A 120 9.94 -17.97 -15.91
N PHE A 121 9.93 -18.53 -14.70
CA PHE A 121 8.81 -18.48 -13.77
C PHE A 121 8.41 -17.03 -13.38
N PHE A 122 9.37 -16.20 -12.95
CA PHE A 122 9.06 -14.82 -12.56
C PHE A 122 8.67 -13.95 -13.75
N ALA A 123 9.28 -14.18 -14.92
CA ALA A 123 8.86 -13.50 -16.15
C ALA A 123 7.39 -13.82 -16.50
N CYS A 124 6.99 -15.08 -16.41
CA CYS A 124 5.60 -15.51 -16.59
C CYS A 124 4.67 -14.86 -15.55
N LEU A 125 5.10 -14.82 -14.28
CA LEU A 125 4.32 -14.24 -13.19
C LEU A 125 4.12 -12.72 -13.36
N PHE A 126 5.17 -11.97 -13.70
CA PHE A 126 5.07 -10.54 -14.00
C PHE A 126 4.17 -10.28 -15.21
N SER A 127 4.26 -11.11 -16.25
CA SER A 127 3.35 -11.02 -17.41
C SER A 127 1.90 -11.24 -17.01
N LEU A 128 1.62 -12.23 -16.15
CA LEU A 128 0.28 -12.49 -15.63
C LEU A 128 -0.25 -11.27 -14.85
N PHE A 129 0.56 -10.70 -13.96
CA PHE A 129 0.17 -9.51 -13.19
C PHE A 129 -0.09 -8.30 -14.09
N PHE A 130 0.73 -8.09 -15.12
CA PHE A 130 0.49 -7.02 -16.09
C PHE A 130 -0.83 -7.20 -16.84
N CYS A 131 -1.17 -8.43 -17.24
CA CYS A 131 -2.46 -8.75 -17.83
C CYS A 131 -3.61 -8.45 -16.87
N THR A 132 -3.46 -8.80 -15.58
CA THR A 132 -4.50 -8.49 -14.57
C THR A 132 -4.71 -6.99 -14.40
N PHE A 133 -3.64 -6.17 -14.42
CA PHE A 133 -3.77 -4.71 -14.35
C PHE A 133 -4.44 -4.12 -15.59
N GLY A 134 -4.11 -4.63 -16.78
CA GLY A 134 -4.78 -4.21 -18.02
C GLY A 134 -6.29 -4.51 -17.98
N LEU A 135 -6.65 -5.71 -17.52
CA LEU A 135 -8.05 -6.11 -17.35
C LEU A 135 -8.78 -5.26 -16.29
N ALA A 136 -8.12 -5.01 -15.16
CA ALA A 136 -8.65 -4.15 -14.08
C ALA A 136 -8.96 -2.73 -14.58
N ILE A 137 -8.03 -2.10 -15.32
CA ILE A 137 -8.24 -0.76 -15.90
C ILE A 137 -9.40 -0.77 -16.89
N TRP A 138 -9.47 -1.79 -17.75
CA TRP A 138 -10.55 -1.91 -18.74
C TRP A 138 -11.93 -2.05 -18.08
N VAL A 139 -12.05 -2.94 -17.08
CA VAL A 139 -13.31 -3.12 -16.33
C VAL A 139 -13.69 -1.85 -15.58
N ASN A 140 -12.73 -1.20 -14.89
CA ASN A 140 -12.97 0.06 -14.20
C ASN A 140 -13.45 1.17 -15.15
N SER A 141 -12.93 1.22 -16.37
CA SER A 141 -13.39 2.18 -17.38
C SER A 141 -14.87 1.98 -17.73
N ILE A 142 -15.34 0.74 -17.84
CA ILE A 142 -16.75 0.42 -18.09
C ILE A 142 -17.60 0.74 -16.86
N TYR A 143 -17.12 0.37 -15.66
CA TYR A 143 -17.80 0.64 -14.40
C TYR A 143 -18.02 2.14 -14.19
N PHE A 144 -16.96 2.96 -14.28
CA PHE A 144 -17.03 4.40 -14.07
C PHE A 144 -17.81 5.16 -15.16
N SER A 145 -17.91 4.60 -16.37
CA SER A 145 -18.78 5.15 -17.43
C SER A 145 -20.26 4.91 -17.14
N GLY A 146 -20.60 3.90 -16.32
CA GLY A 146 -21.96 3.58 -15.91
C GLY A 146 -22.42 4.29 -14.62
N ILE A 147 -21.63 5.22 -14.09
CA ILE A 147 -21.97 5.98 -12.88
C ILE A 147 -22.63 7.29 -13.29
N THR A 148 -23.78 7.56 -12.67
CA THR A 148 -24.50 8.83 -12.83
C THR A 148 -24.78 9.42 -11.46
N SER A 149 -24.74 10.75 -11.34
CA SER A 149 -25.12 11.44 -10.11
C SER A 149 -26.51 12.04 -10.22
N THR A 150 -27.29 11.93 -9.15
CA THR A 150 -28.60 12.59 -9.04
C THR A 150 -28.51 13.96 -8.36
N GLY A 151 -27.30 14.48 -8.13
CA GLY A 151 -27.08 15.69 -7.32
C GLY A 151 -27.27 15.42 -5.83
N ASN A 152 -27.83 16.38 -5.10
CA ASN A 152 -28.03 16.23 -3.66
C ASN A 152 -29.09 15.16 -3.32
N PRO A 153 -28.88 14.34 -2.27
CA PRO A 153 -29.83 13.29 -1.87
C PRO A 153 -31.18 13.87 -1.45
N VAL A 154 -31.19 15.06 -0.84
CA VAL A 154 -32.40 15.81 -0.46
C VAL A 154 -32.14 17.32 -0.65
N ARG A 155 -33.17 18.06 -1.08
CA ARG A 155 -33.12 19.53 -1.19
C ARG A 155 -32.64 20.15 0.13
N GLY A 156 -31.54 20.88 0.08
CA GLY A 156 -30.94 21.56 1.24
C GLY A 156 -29.85 20.78 1.98
N MET A 157 -29.59 19.52 1.62
CA MET A 157 -28.42 18.78 2.11
C MET A 157 -27.26 18.91 1.13
N LYS A 158 -26.04 19.05 1.65
CA LYS A 158 -24.81 18.98 0.83
C LYS A 158 -24.35 17.53 0.62
N GLY A 159 -23.67 17.31 -0.50
CA GLY A 159 -23.07 16.04 -0.89
C GLY A 159 -23.83 15.32 -2.00
N CYS A 160 -23.11 14.49 -2.74
CA CYS A 160 -23.63 13.85 -3.94
C CYS A 160 -24.24 12.48 -3.65
N ALA A 161 -25.35 12.16 -4.34
CA ALA A 161 -25.88 10.81 -4.46
C ALA A 161 -25.53 10.21 -5.84
N PHE A 162 -25.24 8.91 -5.86
CA PHE A 162 -24.81 8.18 -7.05
C PHE A 162 -25.69 6.98 -7.35
N VAL A 163 -25.90 6.73 -8.64
CA VAL A 163 -26.60 5.57 -9.18
C VAL A 163 -25.63 4.79 -10.07
N PHE A 164 -25.52 3.49 -9.81
CA PHE A 164 -24.61 2.60 -10.50
C PHE A 164 -25.40 1.73 -11.48
N ALA A 165 -25.10 1.84 -12.78
CA ALA A 165 -25.77 1.04 -13.81
C ALA A 165 -25.33 -0.43 -13.84
N ASN A 166 -24.10 -0.70 -13.39
CA ASN A 166 -23.45 -2.01 -13.49
C ASN A 166 -22.85 -2.42 -12.15
N ARG A 167 -22.76 -3.75 -11.90
CA ARG A 167 -22.10 -4.34 -10.72
C ARG A 167 -20.80 -5.07 -11.10
N LEU A 168 -19.94 -4.42 -11.89
CA LEU A 168 -18.68 -5.02 -12.37
C LEU A 168 -17.51 -4.89 -11.38
N GLU A 169 -17.71 -4.19 -10.27
CA GLU A 169 -16.72 -3.96 -9.21
C GLU A 169 -16.18 -5.26 -8.59
N TRP A 170 -16.98 -6.34 -8.55
CA TRP A 170 -16.49 -7.64 -8.05
C TRP A 170 -15.29 -8.15 -8.85
N VAL A 171 -15.21 -7.82 -10.15
CA VAL A 171 -14.20 -8.37 -11.05
C VAL A 171 -12.86 -7.78 -10.67
N ASP A 172 -12.83 -6.47 -10.40
CA ASP A 172 -11.62 -5.78 -9.96
C ASP A 172 -11.14 -6.31 -8.61
N LEU A 173 -12.05 -6.43 -7.63
CA LEU A 173 -11.73 -7.01 -6.32
C LEU A 173 -11.23 -8.45 -6.42
N PHE A 174 -11.78 -9.25 -7.33
CA PHE A 174 -11.33 -10.62 -7.55
C PHE A 174 -9.92 -10.66 -8.13
N LEU A 175 -9.60 -9.78 -9.09
CA LEU A 175 -8.25 -9.67 -9.66
C LEU A 175 -7.24 -9.21 -8.60
N VAL A 176 -7.61 -8.24 -7.76
CA VAL A 176 -6.81 -7.78 -6.62
C VAL A 176 -6.55 -8.94 -5.65
N ALA A 177 -7.60 -9.66 -5.23
CA ALA A 177 -7.49 -10.81 -4.34
C ALA A 177 -6.59 -11.90 -4.92
N PHE A 178 -6.67 -12.15 -6.24
CA PHE A 178 -5.84 -13.13 -6.92
C PHE A 178 -4.35 -12.78 -6.85
N VAL A 179 -3.97 -11.52 -7.09
CA VAL A 179 -2.58 -11.07 -6.99
C VAL A 179 -2.08 -11.11 -5.55
N GLU A 180 -2.89 -10.68 -4.59
CA GLU A 180 -2.58 -10.73 -3.15
C GLU A 180 -2.39 -12.16 -2.66
N PHE A 181 -3.27 -13.08 -3.09
CA PHE A 181 -3.20 -14.49 -2.72
C PHE A 181 -1.92 -15.13 -3.23
N ILE A 182 -1.58 -14.94 -4.50
CA ILE A 182 -0.32 -15.49 -5.07
C ILE A 182 0.89 -14.90 -4.34
N SER A 183 0.92 -13.58 -4.14
CA SER A 183 2.04 -12.91 -3.47
C SER A 183 2.21 -13.39 -2.03
N THR A 184 1.11 -13.56 -1.30
CA THR A 184 1.09 -14.08 0.08
C THR A 184 1.58 -15.52 0.14
N ILE A 185 1.13 -16.39 -0.78
CA ILE A 185 1.60 -17.79 -0.86
C ILE A 185 3.10 -17.86 -1.14
N LEU A 186 3.60 -17.08 -2.10
CA LEU A 186 5.03 -17.09 -2.44
C LEU A 186 5.90 -16.72 -1.24
N LEU A 187 5.46 -15.73 -0.46
CA LEU A 187 6.12 -15.32 0.78
C LEU A 187 6.00 -16.38 1.87
N MET A 188 4.82 -16.97 2.04
CA MET A 188 4.55 -18.04 3.02
C MET A 188 5.43 -19.26 2.76
N VAL A 189 5.49 -19.76 1.51
CA VAL A 189 6.34 -20.89 1.13
C VAL A 189 7.80 -20.63 1.46
N LYS A 190 8.30 -19.43 1.14
CA LYS A 190 9.70 -19.07 1.42
C LYS A 190 9.97 -18.94 2.92
N ALA A 191 9.02 -18.38 3.68
CA ALA A 191 9.08 -18.30 5.13
C ALA A 191 9.19 -19.71 5.76
N PHE A 192 8.36 -20.66 5.31
CA PHE A 192 8.40 -22.04 5.79
C PHE A 192 9.70 -22.76 5.42
N GLN A 193 10.22 -22.57 4.20
CA GLN A 193 11.52 -23.13 3.80
C GLN A 193 12.64 -22.61 4.70
N HIS A 194 12.68 -21.31 4.97
CA HIS A 194 13.70 -20.70 5.83
C HIS A 194 13.54 -21.16 7.29
N PHE A 195 12.31 -21.30 7.80
CA PHE A 195 12.05 -21.77 9.16
C PHE A 195 12.50 -23.21 9.38
N ARG A 196 12.37 -24.08 8.37
CA ARG A 196 12.84 -25.47 8.43
C ARG A 196 14.37 -25.57 8.45
N LEU A 197 15.07 -24.65 7.80
CA LEU A 197 16.53 -24.69 7.66
C LEU A 197 17.27 -23.95 8.79
N THR A 198 16.66 -22.93 9.41
CA THR A 198 17.32 -22.10 10.43
C THR A 198 16.54 -22.10 11.74
N ARG A 199 17.08 -22.75 12.79
CA ARG A 199 16.57 -22.62 14.16
C ARG A 199 16.97 -21.25 14.73
N ARG A 200 16.05 -20.29 14.67
CA ARG A 200 16.09 -18.94 15.27
C ARG A 200 17.14 -17.99 14.66
N SER A 201 16.71 -17.13 13.74
CA SER A 201 17.45 -15.90 13.41
C SER A 201 16.49 -14.70 13.30
N LEU A 202 17.06 -13.49 13.33
CA LEU A 202 16.36 -12.21 13.17
C LEU A 202 15.49 -12.15 11.91
N MET A 203 15.83 -12.91 10.86
CA MET A 203 14.99 -13.09 9.67
C MET A 203 13.63 -13.70 10.00
N THR A 204 13.55 -14.60 11.00
CA THR A 204 12.28 -15.22 11.40
C THR A 204 11.28 -14.20 11.91
N THR A 205 11.72 -13.19 12.70
CA THR A 205 10.84 -12.12 13.19
C THR A 205 10.36 -11.23 12.04
N ILE A 206 11.25 -10.85 11.12
CA ILE A 206 10.91 -10.03 9.95
C ILE A 206 9.90 -10.75 9.04
N TYR A 207 10.04 -12.06 8.83
CA TYR A 207 9.11 -12.86 8.04
C TYR A 207 7.76 -13.05 8.73
N ASN A 208 7.76 -13.25 10.05
CA ASN A 208 6.53 -13.48 10.80
C ASN A 208 5.66 -12.22 10.83
N ASP A 209 6.30 -11.06 11.04
CA ASP A 209 5.60 -9.77 11.04
C ASP A 209 5.14 -9.41 9.63
N GLY A 210 6.01 -9.58 8.62
CA GLY A 210 5.66 -9.36 7.21
C GLY A 210 4.46 -10.20 6.74
N LEU A 211 4.42 -11.49 7.08
CA LEU A 211 3.35 -12.41 6.69
C LEU A 211 2.01 -12.05 7.33
N LEU A 212 2.02 -11.57 8.58
CA LEU A 212 0.82 -11.12 9.27
C LEU A 212 0.19 -9.94 8.51
N TYR A 213 1.00 -8.96 8.10
CA TYR A 213 0.51 -7.81 7.33
C TYR A 213 -0.13 -8.23 5.99
N PHE A 214 0.50 -9.14 5.24
CA PHE A 214 -0.07 -9.60 3.96
C PHE A 214 -1.35 -10.42 4.14
N SER A 215 -1.40 -11.24 5.20
CA SER A 215 -2.61 -11.99 5.55
C SER A 215 -3.76 -11.06 5.93
N CYS A 216 -3.49 -9.97 6.66
CA CYS A 216 -4.50 -8.96 6.99
C CYS A 216 -5.01 -8.22 5.75
N ILE A 217 -4.13 -7.89 4.79
CA ILE A 217 -4.55 -7.28 3.51
C ILE A 217 -5.49 -8.24 2.77
N LEU A 218 -5.07 -9.48 2.56
CA LEU A 218 -5.87 -10.49 1.87
C LEU A 218 -7.21 -10.74 2.56
N ALA A 219 -7.24 -10.84 3.90
CA ALA A 219 -8.46 -11.01 4.66
C ALA A 219 -9.43 -9.84 4.48
N THR A 220 -8.91 -8.61 4.43
CA THR A 220 -9.71 -7.40 4.18
C THR A 220 -10.30 -7.42 2.77
N THR A 221 -9.53 -7.85 1.77
CA THR A 221 -10.01 -8.00 0.38
C THR A 221 -11.09 -9.08 0.26
N ILE A 222 -10.93 -10.21 0.96
CA ILE A 222 -11.95 -11.27 1.01
C ILE A 222 -13.25 -10.76 1.68
N ALA A 223 -13.13 -9.98 2.75
CA ALA A 223 -14.28 -9.36 3.40
C ALA A 223 -15.01 -8.40 2.45
N ASN A 224 -14.26 -7.62 1.65
CA ASN A 224 -14.82 -6.75 0.61
C ASN A 224 -15.56 -7.54 -0.47
N LEU A 225 -14.98 -8.64 -0.96
CA LEU A 225 -15.65 -9.53 -1.91
C LEU A 225 -16.97 -10.06 -1.35
N PHE A 226 -16.97 -10.52 -0.09
CA PHE A 226 -18.18 -10.99 0.56
C PHE A 226 -19.27 -9.91 0.62
N VAL A 227 -18.88 -8.67 0.96
CA VAL A 227 -19.83 -7.55 0.97
C VAL A 227 -20.36 -7.24 -0.43
N VAL A 228 -19.53 -7.23 -1.47
CA VAL A 228 -20.01 -6.98 -2.84
C VAL A 228 -21.02 -8.03 -3.33
N PHE A 229 -20.90 -9.28 -2.88
CA PHE A 229 -21.86 -10.35 -3.24
C PHE A 229 -23.14 -10.32 -2.39
N THR A 230 -23.07 -9.89 -1.14
CA THR A 230 -24.19 -9.99 -0.18
C THR A 230 -24.94 -8.67 0.03
N ALA A 231 -24.24 -7.55 -0.07
CA ALA A 231 -24.77 -6.23 0.21
C ALA A 231 -25.39 -5.57 -1.05
N PRO A 232 -26.33 -4.62 -0.85
CA PRO A 232 -26.83 -3.80 -1.94
C PRO A 232 -25.73 -2.88 -2.50
N ALA A 233 -25.78 -2.58 -3.80
CA ALA A 233 -24.72 -1.86 -4.51
C ALA A 233 -24.38 -0.47 -3.92
N GLN A 234 -25.32 0.18 -3.22
CA GLN A 234 -25.04 1.45 -2.56
C GLN A 234 -24.01 1.31 -1.43
N LEU A 235 -23.91 0.13 -0.83
CA LEU A 235 -23.05 -0.18 0.31
C LEU A 235 -21.73 -0.84 -0.12
N ASN A 236 -21.38 -0.89 -1.40
CA ASN A 236 -20.12 -1.53 -1.79
C ASN A 236 -18.89 -0.64 -1.50
N ASN A 237 -19.05 0.67 -1.66
CA ASN A 237 -17.94 1.63 -1.61
C ASN A 237 -17.34 1.82 -0.19
N PHE A 238 -18.08 1.54 0.89
CA PHE A 238 -17.61 1.89 2.25
C PHE A 238 -16.45 1.02 2.73
N LEU A 239 -16.41 -0.25 2.37
CA LEU A 239 -15.31 -1.15 2.77
C LEU A 239 -14.11 -1.00 1.85
N ILE A 240 -14.32 -0.55 0.61
CA ILE A 240 -13.25 -0.36 -0.37
C ILE A 240 -12.36 0.81 0.03
N VAL A 241 -12.93 1.91 0.54
CA VAL A 241 -12.11 3.03 1.06
C VAL A 241 -11.29 2.58 2.27
N VAL A 242 -11.86 1.74 3.14
CA VAL A 242 -11.14 1.18 4.30
C VAL A 242 -10.04 0.23 3.83
N GLN A 243 -10.32 -0.65 2.86
CA GLN A 243 -9.33 -1.53 2.25
C GLN A 243 -8.20 -0.73 1.61
N ARG A 244 -8.49 0.36 0.89
CA ARG A 244 -7.50 1.24 0.27
C ARG A 244 -6.55 1.83 1.31
N VAL A 245 -7.11 2.37 2.40
CA VAL A 245 -6.32 2.95 3.50
C VAL A 245 -5.49 1.88 4.21
N LEU A 246 -6.10 0.75 4.57
CA LEU A 246 -5.38 -0.36 5.23
C LEU A 246 -4.27 -0.91 4.34
N HIS A 247 -4.54 -1.11 3.05
CA HIS A 247 -3.52 -1.56 2.11
C HIS A 247 -2.34 -0.58 2.06
N SER A 248 -2.59 0.73 2.08
CA SER A 248 -1.50 1.71 2.10
C SER A 248 -0.72 1.71 3.42
N VAL A 249 -1.43 1.78 4.56
CA VAL A 249 -0.85 1.77 5.91
C VAL A 249 0.01 0.54 6.14
N LEU A 250 -0.53 -0.65 5.84
CA LEU A 250 0.16 -1.91 6.05
C LEU A 250 1.40 -1.98 5.14
N CYS A 251 1.28 -1.66 3.85
CA CYS A 251 2.45 -1.60 2.95
C CYS A 251 3.55 -0.65 3.46
N ASN A 252 3.17 0.53 3.96
CA ASN A 252 4.12 1.51 4.47
C ASN A 252 4.83 1.01 5.73
N ARG A 253 4.09 0.44 6.69
CA ARG A 253 4.65 -0.14 7.92
C ARG A 253 5.64 -1.26 7.62
N VAL A 254 5.31 -2.15 6.68
CA VAL A 254 6.26 -3.22 6.36
C VAL A 254 7.54 -2.65 5.74
N VAL A 255 7.46 -1.58 4.93
CA VAL A 255 8.65 -0.95 4.31
C VAL A 255 9.54 -0.30 5.34
N LEU A 256 8.95 0.40 6.31
CA LEU A 256 9.67 1.01 7.41
C LEU A 256 10.35 -0.05 8.29
N HIS A 257 9.62 -1.08 8.74
CA HIS A 257 10.18 -2.14 9.57
C HIS A 257 11.36 -2.88 8.93
N ILE A 258 11.32 -3.12 7.61
CA ILE A 258 12.46 -3.74 6.92
C ILE A 258 13.67 -2.81 6.89
N ARG A 259 13.46 -1.50 6.67
CA ARG A 259 14.56 -0.52 6.67
C ARG A 259 15.17 -0.38 8.07
N GLU A 260 14.34 -0.33 9.11
CA GLU A 260 14.79 -0.32 10.51
C GLU A 260 15.64 -1.54 10.82
N ALA A 261 15.18 -2.73 10.47
CA ALA A 261 15.92 -3.96 10.72
C ALA A 261 17.25 -4.02 9.95
N TYR A 262 17.26 -3.53 8.70
CA TYR A 262 18.48 -3.46 7.89
C TYR A 262 19.51 -2.47 8.47
N HIS A 263 19.05 -1.29 8.91
CA HIS A 263 19.91 -0.32 9.58
C HIS A 263 20.47 -0.86 10.89
N ALA A 264 19.64 -1.43 11.77
CA ALA A 264 20.09 -2.04 13.02
C ALA A 264 21.12 -3.15 12.80
N GLN A 265 20.94 -3.98 11.75
CA GLN A 265 21.92 -5.00 11.41
C GLN A 265 23.24 -4.40 10.91
N THR A 266 23.18 -3.32 10.13
CA THR A 266 24.38 -2.62 9.63
C THR A 266 25.15 -1.98 10.78
N ASP A 267 24.45 -1.37 11.73
CA ASP A 267 25.06 -0.77 12.92
C ASP A 267 25.75 -1.81 13.79
N VAL A 268 25.13 -2.98 14.02
CA VAL A 268 25.77 -4.10 14.76
C VAL A 268 27.02 -4.62 14.04
N LEU A 269 27.00 -4.68 12.70
CA LEU A 269 28.17 -5.10 11.93
C LEU A 269 29.30 -4.06 12.00
N LEU A 270 28.97 -2.77 11.98
CA LEU A 270 29.93 -1.68 12.14
C LEU A 270 30.50 -1.62 13.57
N ASP A 271 29.67 -1.83 14.59
CA ASP A 271 30.09 -1.92 15.99
C ASP A 271 30.96 -3.15 16.23
N GLY A 272 30.59 -4.31 15.66
CA GLY A 272 31.42 -5.52 15.70
C GLY A 272 32.76 -5.34 14.98
N PHE A 273 32.75 -4.64 13.84
CA PHE A 273 33.99 -4.32 13.12
C PHE A 273 34.86 -3.33 13.91
N THR A 274 34.28 -2.28 14.49
CA THR A 274 35.04 -1.31 15.31
C THR A 274 35.60 -1.93 16.58
N LEU A 275 34.84 -2.79 17.28
CA LEU A 275 35.36 -3.59 18.40
C LEU A 275 36.51 -4.49 17.96
N SER A 276 36.38 -5.20 16.84
CA SER A 276 37.47 -6.05 16.32
C SER A 276 38.71 -5.26 15.91
N VAL A 277 38.53 -4.03 15.38
CA VAL A 277 39.64 -3.13 15.04
C VAL A 277 40.31 -2.56 16.31
N MET A 278 39.54 -2.24 17.34
CA MET A 278 40.08 -1.78 18.63
C MET A 278 40.81 -2.89 19.38
N GLU A 279 40.39 -4.14 19.21
CA GLU A 279 41.01 -5.33 19.84
C GLU A 279 42.22 -5.85 19.04
N ALA A 280 42.23 -5.65 17.72
CA ALA A 280 43.37 -5.94 16.85
C ALA A 280 44.42 -4.81 16.80
N ALA A 281 44.09 -3.61 17.29
CA ALA A 281 45.09 -2.57 17.49
C ALA A 281 45.95 -2.97 18.70
N PRO A 282 47.26 -3.27 18.53
CA PRO A 282 48.14 -3.40 19.68
C PRO A 282 48.09 -2.09 20.45
N MET A 283 48.07 -2.20 21.78
CA MET A 283 48.10 -1.09 22.73
C MET A 283 49.41 -0.30 22.58
N GLU A 284 49.57 0.43 21.48
CA GLU A 284 50.57 1.48 21.34
C GLU A 284 49.91 2.79 21.74
N VAL A 285 50.42 3.32 22.84
CA VAL A 285 50.13 4.64 23.40
C VAL A 285 50.12 5.66 22.26
N VAL A 286 48.92 6.17 21.94
CA VAL A 286 48.73 7.24 20.95
C VAL A 286 49.42 8.50 21.46
N HIS A 287 50.63 8.76 20.95
CA HIS A 287 51.15 10.11 20.89
C HIS A 287 50.60 10.77 19.63
N MET A 288 49.78 11.80 19.83
CA MET A 288 49.19 12.62 18.77
C MET A 288 50.29 13.21 17.88
N GLU A 289 50.28 12.90 16.59
CA GLU A 289 50.81 13.82 15.57
C GLU A 289 49.87 13.91 14.37
N LYS A 290 49.39 15.13 14.14
CA LYS A 290 48.55 15.51 12.99
C LYS A 290 49.34 15.30 11.69
N ARG A 291 48.86 14.44 10.79
CA ARG A 291 49.15 14.60 9.34
C ARG A 291 47.91 14.43 8.50
N SER A 292 47.61 15.51 7.78
CA SER A 292 46.66 15.56 6.68
C SER A 292 47.02 14.51 5.62
N PHE A 293 46.05 13.76 5.12
CA PHE A 293 46.23 13.01 3.88
C PHE A 293 45.26 13.51 2.81
N SER A 294 45.87 14.24 1.89
CA SER A 294 45.35 14.68 0.61
C SER A 294 45.05 13.48 -0.28
N PHE A 295 43.91 13.53 -0.96
CA PHE A 295 43.47 12.53 -1.93
C PHE A 295 44.26 12.73 -3.23
N SER A 296 45.11 11.76 -3.61
CA SER A 296 45.73 11.69 -4.93
C SER A 296 45.36 10.37 -5.60
N LEU A 297 44.49 10.48 -6.62
CA LEU A 297 44.22 9.49 -7.65
C LEU A 297 45.53 9.16 -8.39
N VAL A 298 45.84 7.87 -8.52
CA VAL A 298 46.78 7.36 -9.52
C VAL A 298 46.09 6.23 -10.27
N SER A 299 45.95 6.42 -11.58
CA SER A 299 45.64 5.38 -12.56
C SER A 299 46.93 4.70 -13.01
N SER A 300 46.79 3.47 -13.53
CA SER A 300 47.72 2.66 -14.35
C SER A 300 47.59 1.22 -13.83
N GLU A 301 46.88 0.30 -14.49
CA GLU A 301 47.13 -0.31 -15.81
C GLU A 301 48.35 -1.25 -15.80
N GLU A 302 48.09 -2.49 -16.21
CA GLU A 302 48.98 -3.54 -16.77
C GLU A 302 49.30 -4.85 -15.99
N ALA A 303 48.92 -5.94 -16.69
CA ALA A 303 49.62 -7.21 -16.94
C ALA A 303 49.67 -8.34 -15.89
N CYS A 304 48.83 -9.37 -16.08
CA CYS A 304 49.21 -10.62 -16.77
C CYS A 304 47.96 -11.44 -17.13
#